data_AF-A0AAD3VYM2-F1
#
_entry.id   AF-A0AAD3VYM2-F1
#
_cell.length_a   1.000
_cell.length_b   1.000
_cell.length_c   1.000
_cell.angle_alpha   90.00
_cell.angle_beta   90.00
_cell.angle_gamma   90.00
#
_symmetry.space_group_name_H-M   'P 1'
#
loop_
_entity.id
_entity.type
_entity.pdbx_description
1 polymer ?
#
loop_
_entity_poly.entity_id
_entity_poly.type
_entity_poly.pdbx_seq_one_letter_code
_entity_poly.pdbx_strand_id
1 'polypeptide(L)'
;GLLKILNNIPSRNVILPMMVLAGILVLLAPEEFVGIAFDSASATTGPVNIPINMAIAIGLANVISNVDPLLNGFGLVGLTSLGPTLTVLILGILSRR
;
A
#
# COMPACT_ATOMS: atom_id res chain seq x y z
N GLY A 1 -0.48 5.78 4.91
CA GLY A 1 -1.07 6.51 3.77
C GLY A 1 -1.15 8.00 4.03
N LEU A 2 -2.14 8.46 4.80
CA LEU A 2 -2.40 9.89 5.02
C LEU A 2 -1.31 10.61 5.83
N LEU A 3 -0.72 9.93 6.83
CA LEU A 3 0.37 10.48 7.66
C LEU A 3 1.57 10.97 6.83
N LYS A 4 1.92 10.29 5.74
CA LYS A 4 3.01 10.74 4.87
C LYS A 4 2.66 12.03 4.13
N ILE A 5 1.39 12.23 3.79
CA ILE A 5 0.92 13.44 3.11
C ILE A 5 1.02 14.62 4.09
N LEU A 6 0.50 14.44 5.32
CA LEU A 6 0.59 15.45 6.40
C LEU A 6 2.02 15.87 6.73
N ASN A 7 2.96 14.91 6.76
CA ASN A 7 4.36 15.16 7.09
C ASN A 7 5.22 15.51 5.86
N ASN A 8 4.62 15.72 4.69
CA ASN A 8 5.31 16.02 3.43
C ASN A 8 6.44 15.01 3.09
N ILE A 9 6.19 13.72 3.39
CA ILE A 9 7.13 12.64 3.13
C ILE A 9 6.87 12.09 1.71
N PRO A 10 7.90 12.02 0.85
CA PRO A 10 7.74 11.48 -0.50
C PRO A 10 7.17 10.05 -0.51
N SER A 11 6.20 9.78 -1.39
CA SER A 11 5.60 8.45 -1.58
C SER A 11 6.65 7.34 -1.75
N ARG A 12 7.72 7.64 -2.49
CA ARG A 12 8.84 6.73 -2.74
C ARG A 12 9.46 6.20 -1.45
N ASN A 13 9.65 7.05 -0.44
CA ASN A 13 10.33 6.68 0.80
C ASN A 13 9.52 5.71 1.65
N VAL A 14 8.20 5.62 1.44
CA VAL A 14 7.31 4.71 2.17
C VAL A 14 7.06 3.43 1.37
N ILE A 15 6.83 3.56 0.06
CA ILE A 15 6.49 2.44 -0.81
C ILE A 15 7.71 1.53 -1.03
N LEU A 16 8.88 2.11 -1.29
CA LEU A 16 10.09 1.34 -1.58
C LEU A 16 10.46 0.34 -0.46
N PRO A 17 10.55 0.73 0.84
CA PRO A 17 10.85 -0.23 1.90
C PRO A 17 9.74 -1.27 2.08
N MET A 18 8.47 -0.90 1.89
CA MET A 18 7.36 -1.86 1.94
C MET A 18 7.43 -2.90 0.82
N MET A 19 7.84 -2.50 -0.39
CA MET A 19 8.06 -3.44 -1.50
C MET A 19 9.23 -4.38 -1.25
N VAL A 20 10.35 -3.86 -0.74
CA VAL A 20 11.50 -4.70 -0.37
C VAL A 20 11.11 -5.70 0.72
N LEU A 21 10.38 -5.23 1.75
CA LEU A 21 9.86 -6.08 2.82
C LEU A 21 8.92 -7.16 2.28
N ALA A 22 8.00 -6.82 1.37
CA ALA A 22 7.12 -7.80 0.73
C ALA A 22 7.93 -8.86 -0.02
N GLY A 23 8.97 -8.47 -0.77
CA GLY A 23 9.86 -9.41 -1.45
C GLY A 23 10.56 -10.38 -0.50
N ILE A 24 11.04 -9.88 0.65
CA ILE A 24 11.65 -10.73 1.69
C ILE A 24 10.61 -11.68 2.30
N LEU A 25 9.41 -11.19 2.59
CA LEU A 25 8.34 -11.99 3.18
C LEU A 25 7.84 -13.10 2.24
N VAL A 26 7.80 -12.84 0.92
CA VAL A 26 7.45 -13.86 -0.09
C VAL A 26 8.42 -15.04 -0.04
N LEU A 27 9.71 -14.81 0.20
CA LEU A 27 10.70 -15.90 0.33
C LEU A 27 10.53 -16.73 1.61
N LEU A 28 9.88 -16.17 2.63
CA LEU A 28 9.71 -16.79 3.95
C LEU A 28 8.34 -17.44 4.13
N ALA A 29 7.31 -16.94 3.45
CA ALA A 29 5.93 -17.38 3.54
C ALA A 29 5.69 -18.72 2.80
N PRO A 30 4.75 -19.55 3.28
CA PRO A 30 4.32 -20.74 2.52
C PRO A 30 3.68 -20.35 1.18
N GLU A 31 3.87 -21.17 0.14
CA GLU A 31 3.41 -20.88 -1.24
C GLU A 31 1.90 -20.59 -1.31
N GLU A 32 1.10 -21.30 -0.52
CA GLU A 32 -0.36 -21.12 -0.42
C GLU A 32 -0.74 -19.69 -0.01
N PHE A 33 0.01 -19.11 0.93
CA PHE A 33 -0.25 -17.75 1.42
C PHE A 33 0.28 -16.68 0.48
N VAL A 34 1.29 -16.96 -0.34
CA VAL A 34 1.79 -16.02 -1.34
C VAL A 34 0.70 -15.69 -2.36
N GLY A 35 0.01 -16.71 -2.88
CA GLY A 35 -1.12 -16.51 -3.79
C GLY A 35 -2.24 -15.69 -3.17
N ILE A 36 -2.64 -16.03 -1.94
CA ILE A 36 -3.70 -15.30 -1.19
C ILE A 36 -3.27 -13.85 -0.92
N ALA A 37 -1.99 -13.61 -0.62
CA ALA A 37 -1.50 -12.26 -0.34
C ALA A 37 -1.60 -11.34 -1.56
N PHE A 38 -1.27 -11.83 -2.75
CA PHE A 38 -1.39 -11.04 -3.98
C PHE A 38 -2.85 -10.91 -4.45
N ASP A 39 -3.69 -11.93 -4.25
CA ASP A 39 -5.12 -11.83 -4.52
C ASP A 39 -5.80 -10.82 -3.59
N SER A 40 -5.46 -10.81 -2.30
CA SER A 40 -5.96 -9.84 -1.32
C SER A 40 -5.57 -8.40 -1.64
N ALA A 41 -4.45 -8.19 -2.35
CA ALA A 41 -4.02 -6.89 -2.81
C ALA A 41 -5.02 -6.31 -3.84
N SER A 42 -5.61 -7.18 -4.67
CA SER A 42 -6.58 -6.81 -5.71
C SER A 42 -7.94 -6.37 -5.14
N ALA A 43 -8.29 -6.81 -3.93
CA ALA A 43 -9.49 -6.35 -3.23
C ALA A 43 -9.50 -4.83 -3.01
N THR A 44 -8.33 -4.19 -3.06
CA THR A 44 -8.17 -2.74 -2.90
C THR A 44 -8.23 -1.96 -4.21
N THR A 45 -8.18 -2.63 -5.37
CA THR A 45 -8.12 -2.01 -6.71
C THR A 45 -9.47 -1.94 -7.42
N GLY A 46 -10.57 -1.94 -6.68
CA GLY A 46 -11.92 -1.86 -7.26
C GLY A 46 -12.21 -0.52 -7.96
N PRO A 47 -13.14 -0.50 -8.94
CA PRO A 47 -13.52 0.70 -9.69
C PRO A 47 -14.12 1.80 -8.80
N VAL A 48 -14.62 1.44 -7.62
CA VAL A 48 -15.12 2.38 -6.60
C VAL A 48 -14.00 2.83 -5.65
N ASN A 49 -13.10 1.93 -5.26
CA ASN A 49 -12.11 2.17 -4.21
C ASN A 49 -10.98 3.09 -4.67
N ILE A 50 -10.53 2.96 -5.93
CA ILE A 50 -9.45 3.79 -6.49
C ILE A 50 -9.87 5.26 -6.56
N PRO A 51 -11.01 5.65 -7.17
CA PRO A 51 -11.42 7.06 -7.21
C PRO A 51 -11.61 7.67 -5.83
N ILE A 52 -12.16 6.91 -4.87
CA ILE A 52 -12.35 7.39 -3.49
C ILE A 52 -10.99 7.67 -2.83
N ASN A 53 -10.06 6.72 -2.88
CA ASN A 53 -8.73 6.89 -2.29
C ASN A 53 -7.98 8.05 -2.95
N MET A 54 -8.05 8.16 -4.28
CA MET A 54 -7.47 9.27 -5.03
C MET A 54 -8.07 10.61 -4.60
N ALA A 55 -9.39 10.71 -4.50
CA ALA A 55 -10.09 11.94 -4.11
C ALA A 55 -9.69 12.40 -2.70
N ILE A 56 -9.57 11.47 -1.74
CA ILE A 56 -9.12 11.77 -0.38
C ILE A 56 -7.67 12.28 -0.38
N ALA A 57 -6.77 11.58 -1.08
CA ALA A 57 -5.36 11.96 -1.15
C ALA A 57 -5.14 13.30 -1.86
N ILE A 58 -5.81 13.52 -2.99
CA ILE A 58 -5.74 14.78 -3.75
C ILE A 58 -6.34 15.92 -2.92
N GLY A 59 -7.49 15.71 -2.30
CA GLY A 59 -8.13 16.70 -1.43
C GLY A 59 -7.21 17.13 -0.29
N LEU A 60 -6.54 16.17 0.36
CA LEU A 60 -5.57 16.46 1.41
C LEU A 60 -4.30 17.16 0.88
N ALA A 61 -3.78 16.69 -0.27
CA ALA A 61 -2.59 17.27 -0.88
C ALA A 61 -2.81 18.71 -1.36
N ASN A 62 -4.02 19.09 -1.78
CA ASN A 62 -4.34 20.47 -2.18
C ASN A 62 -4.27 21.47 -1.01
N VAL A 63 -4.46 21.01 0.24
CA VAL A 63 -4.38 21.85 1.43
C VAL A 63 -2.93 22.04 1.89
N ILE A 64 -2.03 21.15 1.47
CA ILE A 64 -0.62 21.16 1.87
C ILE A 64 0.19 21.80 0.75
N SER A 65 0.88 22.89 1.05
CA SER A 65 1.72 23.54 0.05
C SER A 65 2.92 22.65 -0.33
N ASN A 66 3.32 22.72 -1.61
CA ASN A 66 4.55 22.09 -2.12
C ASN A 66 4.51 20.55 -2.23
N VAL A 67 3.32 19.96 -2.43
CA VAL A 67 3.16 18.54 -2.79
C VAL A 67 2.41 18.38 -4.10
N ASP A 68 2.81 17.39 -4.91
CA ASP A 68 2.08 17.01 -6.11
C ASP A 68 0.84 16.16 -5.72
N PRO A 69 -0.39 16.62 -6.02
CA PRO A 69 -1.61 15.91 -5.66
C PRO A 69 -1.76 14.56 -6.35
N LEU A 70 -1.32 14.44 -7.61
CA LEU A 70 -1.42 13.20 -8.38
C LEU A 70 -0.45 12.15 -7.85
N LEU A 71 0.80 12.53 -7.57
CA LEU A 71 1.79 11.62 -6.97
C LEU A 71 1.37 11.15 -5.56
N ASN A 72 0.66 11.98 -4.80
CA ASN A 72 0.10 11.57 -3.51
C ASN A 72 -1.13 10.69 -3.66
N GLY A 73 -1.98 10.96 -4.65
CA GLY A 73 -3.10 10.12 -5.06
C GLY A 73 -2.66 8.69 -5.36
N PHE A 74 -1.86 8.53 -6.42
CA PHE A 74 -1.37 7.21 -6.84
C PHE A 74 -0.51 6.56 -5.75
N GLY A 75 0.26 7.37 -5.00
CA GLY A 75 1.01 6.88 -3.85
C GLY A 75 0.13 6.32 -2.74
N LEU A 76 -1.05 6.90 -2.48
CA LEU A 76 -1.99 6.34 -1.50
C LEU A 76 -2.60 5.03 -2.00
N VAL A 77 -2.97 4.96 -3.28
CA VAL A 77 -3.51 3.73 -3.90
C VAL A 77 -2.51 2.57 -3.80
N GLY A 78 -1.23 2.82 -4.10
CA GLY A 78 -0.17 1.81 -3.96
C GLY A 78 -0.02 1.34 -2.50
N LEU A 79 -0.06 2.26 -1.54
CA LEU A 79 0.01 1.92 -0.11
C LEU A 79 -1.20 1.11 0.37
N THR A 80 -2.40 1.37 -0.17
CA THR A 80 -3.57 0.57 0.19
C THR A 80 -3.47 -0.85 -0.31
N SER A 81 -2.81 -1.10 -1.46
CA SER A 81 -2.60 -2.45 -1.98
C SER A 81 -1.52 -3.23 -1.22
N LEU A 82 -0.43 -2.56 -0.80
CA LEU A 82 0.65 -3.20 -0.04
C LEU A 82 0.24 -3.63 1.38
N GLY A 83 -0.76 -2.97 1.99
CA GLY A 83 -1.22 -3.30 3.34
C GLY A 83 -1.70 -4.74 3.49
N PRO A 84 -2.74 -5.17 2.73
CA PRO A 84 -3.22 -6.56 2.72
C PRO A 84 -2.13 -7.56 2.35
N THR A 85 -1.31 -7.27 1.33
CA THR A 85 -0.21 -8.17 0.93
C THR A 85 0.74 -8.46 2.08
N LEU A 86 1.23 -7.42 2.76
CA LEU A 86 2.13 -7.59 3.91
C LEU A 86 1.44 -8.33 5.05
N THR A 87 0.16 -8.02 5.31
CA THR A 87 -0.61 -8.62 6.40
C THR A 87 -0.80 -10.12 6.18
N VAL A 88 -1.19 -10.53 4.97
CA VAL A 88 -1.40 -11.94 4.63
C VAL A 88 -0.08 -12.72 4.60
N LEU A 89 1.01 -12.14 4.08
CA LEU A 89 2.32 -12.80 4.12
C LEU A 89 2.80 -13.03 5.56
N ILE A 90 2.65 -12.03 6.44
CA ILE A 90 2.98 -12.17 7.87
C ILE A 90 2.09 -13.22 8.53
N LEU A 91 0.78 -13.22 8.25
CA LEU A 91 -0.14 -14.24 8.75
C LEU A 91 0.27 -15.65 8.28
N GLY A 92 0.67 -15.82 7.03
CA GLY A 92 1.14 -17.10 6.50
C GLY A 92 2.39 -17.62 7.22
N ILE A 93 3.33 -16.73 7.54
CA ILE A 93 4.52 -17.07 8.32
C ILE A 93 4.13 -17.47 9.76
N LEU A 94 3.22 -16.74 10.39
CA LEU A 94 2.76 -17.02 11.76
C LEU A 94 1.91 -18.30 11.84
N SER A 95 1.15 -18.60 10.80
CA SER A 95 0.29 -19.78 10.69
C SER A 95 1.06 -21.06 10.35
N ARG A 96 2.34 -20.96 9.98
CA ARG A 96 3.26 -22.07 9.69
C ARG A 96 3.68 -22.84 10.96
N ARG A 97 2.74 -23.13 11.86
CA ARG A 97 2.94 -24.01 13.01
C ARG A 97 2.80 -25.47 12.62
#